data_AF-A0A6G0I221-F1
#
_entry.id   AF-A0A6G0I221-F1
#
_cell.length_a   1.000
_cell.length_b   1.000
_cell.length_c   1.000
_cell.angle_alpha   90.00
_cell.angle_beta   90.00
_cell.angle_gamma   90.00
#
_symmetry.space_group_name_H-M   'P 1'
#
loop_
_entity.id
_entity.type
_entity.pdbx_description
1 polymer ?
#
loop_
_entity_poly.entity_id
_entity_poly.type
_entity_poly.pdbx_seq_one_letter_code
_entity_poly.pdbx_strand_id
1 'polypeptide(L)'
;MRRVTLFVRGTATNGKVLAVYGSLEDLLSAASCKLGVRAASVYNGNGGLIDDVTLIRDDDVLYVSEGDPSEDPQEELSGPEKTHTDWLTLNVGGRCFTTTRSTLVSKEPESMLAHMFREKDVWGNKQDSQGAYLIDRSPDYFEPILNYLRHGQLIINEGINPLGVLEEARFFGIEQLAEPGGPYKGLNFNGADLSRLDLRYINFKMANLRGANLTHANLSGANLERADLSMACLDVSTRDV
;
A
#
# COMPACT_ATOMS: atom_id res chain seq x y z
N MET A 1 26.81 -23.19 12.40
CA MET A 1 26.85 -22.18 13.49
C MET A 1 27.07 -20.84 12.82
N ARG A 2 26.24 -19.84 13.14
CA ARG A 2 26.36 -18.48 12.57
C ARG A 2 26.70 -17.53 13.70
N ARG A 3 27.71 -16.70 13.53
CA ARG A 3 28.14 -15.68 14.48
C ARG A 3 27.55 -14.35 14.04
N VAL A 4 26.94 -13.61 14.95
CA VAL A 4 26.32 -12.31 14.68
C VAL A 4 26.76 -11.29 15.71
N THR A 5 26.64 -10.01 15.37
CA THR A 5 26.82 -8.91 16.32
C THR A 5 25.45 -8.32 16.66
N LEU A 6 25.07 -8.36 17.93
CA LEU A 6 23.80 -7.84 18.43
C LEU A 6 23.98 -6.49 19.10
N PHE A 7 23.06 -5.57 18.82
CA PHE A 7 22.93 -4.28 19.50
C PHE A 7 21.54 -4.16 20.12
N VAL A 8 21.41 -3.33 21.16
CA VAL A 8 20.09 -2.87 21.61
C VAL A 8 19.59 -1.85 20.59
N ARG A 9 18.35 -1.99 20.12
CA ARG A 9 17.77 -1.10 19.10
C ARG A 9 17.82 0.36 19.59
N GLY A 10 18.36 1.25 18.76
CA GLY A 10 18.59 2.66 19.12
C GLY A 10 19.99 2.95 19.67
N THR A 11 20.82 1.91 19.87
CA THR A 11 22.24 2.07 20.25
C THR A 11 23.15 1.69 19.08
N ALA A 12 24.26 2.40 18.94
CA ALA A 12 25.32 2.10 17.96
C ALA A 12 26.64 1.68 18.62
N THR A 13 26.66 1.55 19.96
CA THR A 13 27.82 1.22 20.77
C THR A 13 27.54 0.01 21.66
N ASN A 14 28.58 -0.67 22.13
CA ASN A 14 28.48 -1.82 23.04
C ASN A 14 27.82 -3.10 22.48
N GLY A 15 27.96 -3.34 21.16
CA GLY A 15 27.47 -4.57 20.53
C GLY A 15 28.11 -5.83 21.11
N LYS A 16 27.35 -6.93 21.19
CA LYS A 16 27.79 -8.22 21.71
C LYS A 16 27.80 -9.27 20.60
N VAL A 17 28.91 -10.00 20.51
CA VAL A 17 29.02 -11.12 19.57
C VAL A 17 28.32 -12.35 20.15
N LEU A 18 27.43 -12.94 19.37
CA LEU A 18 26.61 -14.09 19.77
C LEU A 18 26.61 -15.13 18.65
N ALA A 19 26.51 -16.41 19.02
CA ALA A 19 26.34 -17.48 18.08
C ALA A 19 24.86 -17.90 18.04
N VAL A 20 24.30 -17.93 16.84
CA VAL A 20 22.91 -18.28 16.58
C VAL A 20 22.81 -19.79 16.37
N TYR A 21 22.01 -20.42 17.22
CA TYR A 21 21.64 -21.83 17.16
C TYR A 21 20.15 -21.97 17.44
N GLY A 22 19.54 -23.06 16.95
CA GLY A 22 18.15 -23.37 17.29
C GLY A 22 17.15 -22.41 16.66
N SER A 23 16.12 -22.08 17.45
CA SER A 23 14.94 -21.29 17.09
C SER A 23 15.12 -19.78 17.35
N LEU A 24 14.11 -18.98 16.98
CA LEU A 24 14.07 -17.56 17.31
C LEU A 24 14.01 -17.32 18.83
N GLU A 25 13.35 -18.20 19.57
CA GLU A 25 13.25 -18.13 21.03
C GLU A 25 14.61 -18.33 21.70
N ASP A 26 15.41 -19.29 21.19
CA ASP A 26 16.79 -19.51 21.66
C ASP A 26 17.67 -18.26 21.43
N LEU A 27 17.49 -17.61 20.27
CA LEU A 27 18.20 -16.37 19.92
C LEU A 27 17.80 -15.22 20.85
N LEU A 28 16.50 -15.03 21.12
CA LEU A 28 15.99 -13.99 22.02
C LEU A 28 16.44 -14.23 23.47
N SER A 29 16.42 -15.47 23.94
CA SER A 29 16.89 -15.85 25.27
C SER A 29 18.38 -15.54 25.43
N ALA A 30 19.20 -15.95 24.47
CA ALA A 30 20.64 -15.68 24.50
C ALA A 30 20.96 -14.18 24.35
N ALA A 31 20.19 -13.44 23.53
CA ALA A 31 20.31 -11.99 23.41
C ALA A 31 19.97 -11.28 24.73
N SER A 32 18.91 -11.71 25.41
CA SER A 32 18.49 -11.16 26.70
C SER A 32 19.60 -11.26 27.75
N CYS A 33 20.19 -12.46 27.89
CA CYS A 33 21.29 -12.68 28.83
C CYS A 33 22.55 -11.86 28.50
N LYS A 34 22.92 -11.75 27.21
CA LYS A 34 24.17 -11.07 26.82
C LYS A 34 24.08 -9.55 26.84
N LEU A 35 22.93 -9.00 26.47
CA LEU A 35 22.71 -7.56 26.43
C LEU A 35 22.19 -7.03 27.77
N GLY A 36 21.73 -7.90 28.68
CA GLY A 36 21.14 -7.50 29.95
C GLY A 36 19.77 -6.85 29.80
N VAL A 37 19.02 -7.29 28.79
CA VAL A 37 17.73 -6.72 28.38
C VAL A 37 16.68 -7.82 28.28
N ARG A 38 15.39 -7.49 28.24
CA ARG A 38 14.34 -8.47 27.91
C ARG A 38 14.06 -8.50 26.40
N ALA A 39 14.91 -9.20 25.64
CA ALA A 39 14.78 -9.29 24.19
C ALA A 39 13.44 -9.89 23.77
N ALA A 40 12.64 -9.13 23.02
CA ALA A 40 11.33 -9.56 22.51
C ALA A 40 11.30 -9.70 20.98
N SER A 41 12.15 -8.98 20.25
CA SER A 41 12.21 -9.06 18.78
C SER A 41 13.61 -8.77 18.26
N VAL A 42 13.95 -9.35 17.10
CA VAL A 42 15.25 -9.18 16.44
C VAL A 42 15.04 -8.56 15.06
N TYR A 43 15.91 -7.63 14.68
CA TYR A 43 15.86 -6.89 13.41
C TYR A 43 17.21 -6.93 12.71
N ASN A 44 17.23 -6.82 11.39
CA ASN A 44 18.46 -6.68 10.60
C ASN A 44 18.97 -5.22 10.59
N GLY A 45 20.12 -5.00 9.95
CA GLY A 45 20.75 -3.68 9.77
C GLY A 45 19.88 -2.60 9.11
N ASN A 46 18.89 -3.01 8.33
CA ASN A 46 17.97 -2.11 7.64
C ASN A 46 16.65 -1.91 8.42
N GLY A 47 16.56 -2.45 9.64
CA GLY A 47 15.37 -2.36 10.49
C GLY A 47 14.25 -3.35 10.14
N GLY A 48 14.51 -4.33 9.26
CA GLY A 48 13.56 -5.40 8.96
C GLY A 48 13.49 -6.42 10.09
N LEU A 49 12.27 -6.76 10.54
CA LEU A 49 12.04 -7.79 11.56
C LEU A 49 12.51 -9.15 11.04
N ILE A 50 13.16 -9.92 11.89
CA ILE A 50 13.56 -11.30 11.63
C ILE A 50 12.65 -12.20 12.46
N ASP A 51 11.70 -12.84 11.78
CA ASP A 51 10.80 -13.85 12.31
C ASP A 51 11.28 -15.28 12.01
N ASP A 52 12.11 -15.46 10.97
CA ASP A 52 12.76 -16.72 10.63
C ASP A 52 14.28 -16.62 10.78
N VAL A 53 14.81 -17.34 11.78
CA VAL A 53 16.26 -17.43 12.04
C VAL A 53 17.04 -18.05 10.89
N THR A 54 16.43 -18.76 9.94
CA THR A 54 17.12 -19.28 8.75
C THR A 54 17.64 -18.17 7.83
N LEU A 55 17.05 -16.97 7.90
CA LEU A 55 17.44 -15.80 7.10
C LEU A 55 18.73 -15.14 7.59
N ILE A 56 19.15 -15.42 8.83
CA ILE A 56 20.36 -14.86 9.44
C ILE A 56 21.59 -15.51 8.82
N ARG A 57 22.57 -14.69 8.44
CA ARG A 57 23.87 -15.09 7.88
C ARG A 57 25.00 -14.94 8.91
N ASP A 58 26.16 -15.49 8.56
CA ASP A 58 27.37 -15.30 9.36
C ASP A 58 27.85 -13.84 9.25
N ASP A 59 28.29 -13.30 10.37
CA ASP A 59 28.72 -11.92 10.60
C ASP A 59 27.63 -10.83 10.39
N ASP A 60 26.34 -11.19 10.38
CA ASP A 60 25.24 -10.22 10.35
C ASP A 60 25.22 -9.30 11.58
N VAL A 61 24.82 -8.04 11.35
CA VAL A 61 24.54 -7.06 12.40
C VAL A 61 23.04 -7.00 12.66
N LEU A 62 22.67 -7.34 13.88
CA LEU A 62 21.29 -7.48 14.31
C LEU A 62 20.97 -6.53 15.47
N TYR A 63 19.72 -6.13 15.58
CA TYR A 63 19.22 -5.21 16.60
C TYR A 63 18.10 -5.86 17.39
N VAL A 64 18.13 -5.73 18.71
CA VAL A 64 17.17 -6.37 19.61
C VAL A 64 16.36 -5.31 20.33
N SER A 65 15.03 -5.47 20.37
CA SER A 65 14.16 -4.59 21.16
C SER A 65 13.77 -5.23 22.50
N GLU A 66 13.61 -4.42 23.54
CA GLU A 66 13.00 -4.83 24.80
C GLU A 66 11.49 -4.96 24.69
N GLY A 67 10.91 -5.97 25.36
CA GLY A 67 9.46 -6.10 25.54
C GLY A 67 9.01 -5.58 26.92
N ASP A 68 7.88 -4.87 26.96
CA ASP A 68 7.30 -4.33 28.18
C ASP A 68 6.89 -5.42 29.19
N PRO A 69 7.00 -5.18 30.51
CA PRO A 69 6.45 -6.07 31.54
C PRO A 69 4.92 -5.92 31.59
N SER A 70 4.19 -7.01 31.46
CA SER A 70 2.73 -7.01 31.43
C SER A 70 2.10 -6.91 32.84
N GLU A 71 1.06 -6.06 32.93
CA GLU A 71 -0.14 -6.04 33.81
C GLU A 71 -0.09 -5.52 35.26
N ASP A 72 -0.69 -4.33 35.49
CA ASP A 72 -1.77 -4.09 36.48
C ASP A 72 -2.52 -2.75 36.18
N PRO A 73 -3.82 -2.58 36.55
CA PRO A 73 -4.68 -1.50 36.05
C PRO A 73 -4.92 -0.37 37.07
N GLN A 74 -4.42 0.84 36.82
CA GLN A 74 -5.05 2.14 37.13
C GLN A 74 -4.08 3.31 36.89
N GLU A 75 -4.69 4.47 36.65
CA GLU A 75 -4.13 5.84 36.63
C GLU A 75 -3.76 6.43 35.25
N GLU A 76 -4.60 7.38 34.87
CA GLU A 76 -4.36 8.43 33.88
C GLU A 76 -3.07 9.19 34.21
N LEU A 77 -2.28 9.54 33.18
CA LEU A 77 -1.77 10.89 32.91
C LEU A 77 -0.77 10.87 31.74
N SER A 78 -1.12 11.63 30.69
CA SER A 78 -0.25 12.34 29.71
C SER A 78 1.05 11.69 29.22
N GLY A 79 1.12 11.42 27.90
CA GLY A 79 2.26 10.82 27.20
C GLY A 79 3.59 11.59 27.24
N PRO A 80 4.67 11.01 26.68
CA PRO A 80 4.95 11.23 25.26
C PRO A 80 5.41 9.99 24.46
N GLU A 81 5.20 10.07 23.14
CA GLU A 81 5.83 9.29 22.08
C GLU A 81 5.64 7.77 22.07
N LYS A 82 4.41 7.36 21.74
CA LYS A 82 4.16 6.10 21.05
C LYS A 82 5.11 6.03 19.84
N THR A 83 6.05 5.10 19.84
CA THR A 83 6.86 4.75 18.66
C THR A 83 5.98 4.00 17.68
N HIS A 84 5.13 4.74 16.97
CA HIS A 84 4.21 4.15 16.00
C HIS A 84 5.04 3.57 14.86
N THR A 85 4.91 2.26 14.64
CA THR A 85 5.19 1.68 13.34
C THR A 85 4.42 2.47 12.29
N ASP A 86 5.06 2.77 11.16
CA ASP A 86 4.42 3.51 10.06
C ASP A 86 3.28 2.71 9.40
N TRP A 87 3.15 1.43 9.76
CA TRP A 87 2.09 0.52 9.35
C TRP A 87 0.72 0.93 9.90
N LEU A 88 -0.27 0.85 9.03
CA LEU A 88 -1.68 1.09 9.30
C LEU A 88 -2.54 0.07 8.56
N THR A 89 -3.74 -0.16 9.08
CA THR A 89 -4.75 -1.04 8.48
C THR A 89 -5.92 -0.21 8.01
N LEU A 90 -6.32 -0.38 6.75
CA LEU A 90 -7.52 0.20 6.16
C LEU A 90 -8.56 -0.91 6.00
N ASN A 91 -9.78 -0.70 6.46
CA ASN A 91 -10.91 -1.57 6.19
C ASN A 91 -11.79 -0.89 5.13
N VAL A 92 -11.68 -1.34 3.89
CA VAL A 92 -12.41 -0.78 2.74
C VAL A 92 -13.57 -1.70 2.40
N GLY A 93 -14.80 -1.27 2.65
CA GLY A 93 -16.02 -2.04 2.35
C GLY A 93 -16.04 -3.45 2.97
N GLY A 94 -15.34 -3.68 4.09
CA GLY A 94 -15.23 -4.97 4.77
C GLY A 94 -13.95 -5.77 4.48
N ARG A 95 -13.08 -5.34 3.54
CA ARG A 95 -11.79 -5.97 3.27
C ARG A 95 -10.65 -5.17 3.91
N CYS A 96 -9.78 -5.85 4.65
CA CYS A 96 -8.63 -5.24 5.29
C CYS A 96 -7.42 -5.17 4.36
N PHE A 97 -6.78 -4.00 4.30
CA PHE A 97 -5.53 -3.72 3.59
C PHE A 97 -4.51 -3.16 4.56
N THR A 98 -3.31 -3.73 4.57
CA THR A 98 -2.20 -3.23 5.39
C THR A 98 -1.20 -2.49 4.51
N THR A 99 -0.79 -1.29 4.93
CA THR A 99 0.15 -0.44 4.20
C THR A 99 0.87 0.50 5.16
N THR A 100 1.80 1.32 4.67
CA THR A 100 2.43 2.36 5.48
C THR A 100 1.79 3.73 5.24
N ARG A 101 1.87 4.62 6.22
CA ARG A 101 1.49 6.03 6.07
C ARG A 101 2.28 6.68 4.95
N SER A 102 3.57 6.38 4.86
CA SER A 102 4.43 6.86 3.77
C SER A 102 3.87 6.53 2.39
N THR A 103 3.33 5.32 2.17
CA THR A 103 2.67 4.96 0.90
C THR A 103 1.47 5.86 0.58
N LEU A 104 0.64 6.18 1.58
CA LEU A 104 -0.57 6.98 1.36
C LEU A 104 -0.30 8.47 1.15
N VAL A 105 0.82 8.97 1.67
CA VAL A 105 1.11 10.41 1.73
C VAL A 105 2.16 10.86 0.70
N SER A 106 3.09 9.99 0.32
CA SER A 106 4.28 10.39 -0.47
C SER A 106 3.99 10.70 -1.93
N LYS A 107 3.17 9.90 -2.60
CA LYS A 107 3.05 9.95 -4.06
C LYS A 107 2.08 11.01 -4.56
N GLU A 108 0.98 11.19 -3.82
CA GLU A 108 -0.10 12.12 -4.17
C GLU A 108 -0.42 12.96 -2.91
N PRO A 109 0.44 13.93 -2.56
CA PRO A 109 0.36 14.66 -1.30
C PRO A 109 -0.93 15.49 -1.13
N GLU A 110 -1.59 15.80 -2.25
CA GLU A 110 -2.85 16.53 -2.29
C GLU A 110 -4.08 15.60 -2.30
N SER A 111 -3.88 14.28 -2.33
CA SER A 111 -4.98 13.31 -2.32
C SER A 111 -5.74 13.32 -0.99
N MET A 112 -7.00 12.84 -1.02
CA MET A 112 -7.80 12.64 0.19
C MET A 112 -7.07 11.73 1.18
N LEU A 113 -6.45 10.65 0.70
CA LEU A 113 -5.69 9.72 1.54
C LEU A 113 -4.50 10.43 2.19
N ALA A 114 -3.75 11.24 1.45
CA ALA A 114 -2.65 12.00 2.02
C ALA A 114 -3.12 12.97 3.12
N HIS A 115 -4.23 13.67 2.89
CA HIS A 115 -4.83 14.56 3.89
C HIS A 115 -5.33 13.81 5.13
N MET A 116 -5.96 12.65 4.95
CA MET A 116 -6.44 11.80 6.05
C MET A 116 -5.30 11.30 6.95
N PHE A 117 -4.09 11.15 6.40
CA PHE A 117 -2.97 10.49 7.07
C PHE A 117 -1.71 11.36 7.23
N ARG A 118 -1.73 12.65 6.86
CA ARG A 118 -0.62 13.60 7.02
C ARG A 118 -0.30 13.91 8.48
N GLU A 119 -1.33 14.28 9.24
CA GLU A 119 -1.21 14.62 10.64
C GLU A 119 -2.00 13.61 11.48
N LYS A 120 -1.38 13.10 12.54
CA LYS A 120 -2.14 12.38 13.56
C LYS A 120 -3.13 13.37 14.18
N ASP A 121 -4.38 12.95 14.29
CA ASP A 121 -5.43 13.62 15.08
C ASP A 121 -6.20 14.77 14.42
N VAL A 122 -5.92 15.13 13.15
CA VAL A 122 -6.70 16.19 12.47
C VAL A 122 -7.99 15.64 11.83
N TRP A 123 -7.96 14.42 11.33
CA TRP A 123 -9.12 13.80 10.69
C TRP A 123 -9.71 12.75 11.63
N GLY A 124 -10.95 12.96 12.08
CA GLY A 124 -11.72 12.05 12.93
C GLY A 124 -12.11 10.75 12.21
N ASN A 125 -11.12 10.05 11.66
CA ASN A 125 -11.31 8.80 10.95
C ASN A 125 -11.92 7.78 11.91
N LYS A 126 -13.09 7.25 11.56
CA LYS A 126 -13.70 6.16 12.33
C LYS A 126 -12.78 4.94 12.24
N GLN A 127 -12.35 4.45 13.38
CA GLN A 127 -11.65 3.17 13.50
C GLN A 127 -12.58 2.13 14.10
N ASP A 128 -12.41 0.87 13.73
CA ASP A 128 -13.05 -0.24 14.44
C ASP A 128 -12.30 -0.60 15.75
N SER A 129 -12.83 -1.59 16.47
CA SER A 129 -12.23 -2.09 17.72
C SER A 129 -10.79 -2.63 17.56
N GLN A 130 -10.36 -2.93 16.33
CA GLN A 130 -9.02 -3.44 16.02
C GLN A 130 -8.09 -2.33 15.52
N GLY A 131 -8.56 -1.08 15.47
CA GLY A 131 -7.79 0.08 15.04
C GLY A 131 -7.72 0.26 13.52
N ALA A 132 -8.49 -0.51 12.73
CA ALA A 132 -8.52 -0.34 11.28
C ALA A 132 -9.35 0.89 10.89
N TYR A 133 -8.81 1.72 10.00
CA TYR A 133 -9.48 2.91 9.49
C TYR A 133 -10.58 2.52 8.51
N LEU A 134 -11.82 2.89 8.81
CA LEU A 134 -13.00 2.48 8.04
C LEU A 134 -13.21 3.38 6.81
N ILE A 135 -13.31 2.76 5.64
CA ILE A 135 -13.57 3.41 4.36
C ILE A 135 -14.75 2.72 3.69
N ASP A 136 -15.87 3.42 3.54
CA ASP A 136 -17.10 2.89 2.94
C ASP A 136 -17.07 2.98 1.41
N ARG A 137 -16.14 2.24 0.78
CA ARG A 137 -15.89 2.22 -0.68
C ARG A 137 -15.66 0.80 -1.19
N SER A 138 -15.61 0.62 -2.51
CA SER A 138 -15.37 -0.68 -3.15
C SER A 138 -13.93 -1.15 -2.96
N PRO A 139 -13.68 -2.30 -2.30
CA PRO A 139 -12.32 -2.79 -2.15
C PRO A 139 -11.71 -3.36 -3.43
N ASP A 140 -12.51 -3.81 -4.39
CA ASP A 140 -12.01 -4.32 -5.69
C ASP A 140 -11.39 -3.21 -6.54
N TYR A 141 -11.96 -2.00 -6.46
CA TYR A 141 -11.46 -0.84 -7.18
C TYR A 141 -10.39 -0.08 -6.40
N PHE A 142 -10.34 -0.25 -5.08
CA PHE A 142 -9.31 0.35 -4.23
C PHE A 142 -7.95 -0.34 -4.36
N GLU A 143 -7.90 -1.66 -4.47
CA GLU A 143 -6.64 -2.41 -4.51
C GLU A 143 -5.67 -1.96 -5.62
N PRO A 144 -6.11 -1.75 -6.88
CA PRO A 144 -5.26 -1.19 -7.93
C PRO A 144 -4.71 0.21 -7.61
N ILE A 145 -5.48 1.04 -6.91
CA ILE A 145 -5.05 2.39 -6.48
C ILE A 145 -3.97 2.28 -5.42
N LEU A 146 -4.16 1.42 -4.42
CA LEU A 146 -3.17 1.19 -3.37
C LEU A 146 -1.85 0.69 -3.97
N ASN A 147 -1.92 -0.20 -4.95
CA ASN A 147 -0.75 -0.70 -5.68
C ASN A 147 -0.06 0.42 -6.50
N TYR A 148 -0.84 1.27 -7.19
CA TYR A 148 -0.29 2.46 -7.85
C TYR A 148 0.47 3.37 -6.87
N LEU A 149 -0.08 3.61 -5.68
CA LEU A 149 0.58 4.38 -4.62
C LEU A 149 1.87 3.73 -4.13
N ARG A 150 1.95 2.39 -4.12
CA ARG A 150 3.16 1.64 -3.72
C ARG A 150 4.29 1.74 -4.74
N HIS A 151 4.00 1.53 -6.03
CA HIS A 151 5.06 1.24 -7.01
C HIS A 151 5.01 2.04 -8.31
N GLY A 152 4.16 3.06 -8.42
CA GLY A 152 4.22 3.94 -9.59
C GLY A 152 3.21 3.61 -10.69
N GLN A 153 2.81 2.35 -10.81
CA GLN A 153 2.14 1.81 -11.99
C GLN A 153 0.71 1.37 -11.69
N LEU A 154 -0.23 1.69 -12.57
CA LEU A 154 -1.59 1.18 -12.48
C LEU A 154 -1.66 -0.20 -13.15
N ILE A 155 -1.97 -1.23 -12.36
CA ILE A 155 -2.16 -2.61 -12.82
C ILE A 155 -3.56 -3.04 -12.40
N ILE A 156 -4.36 -3.51 -13.36
CA ILE A 156 -5.75 -3.91 -13.14
C ILE A 156 -5.87 -5.37 -13.55
N ASN A 157 -6.32 -6.21 -12.61
CA ASN A 157 -6.52 -7.64 -12.85
C ASN A 157 -7.67 -7.87 -13.84
N GLU A 158 -7.63 -8.99 -14.56
CA GLU A 158 -8.72 -9.40 -15.45
C GLU A 158 -10.05 -9.50 -14.69
N GLY A 159 -11.13 -9.00 -15.29
CA GLY A 159 -12.46 -8.96 -14.68
C GLY A 159 -12.75 -7.73 -13.81
N ILE A 160 -11.75 -6.92 -13.46
CA ILE A 160 -11.97 -5.64 -12.77
C ILE A 160 -12.27 -4.57 -13.82
N ASN A 161 -13.42 -3.90 -13.70
CA ASN A 161 -13.77 -2.78 -14.57
C ASN A 161 -12.81 -1.60 -14.32
N PRO A 162 -11.98 -1.20 -15.31
CA PRO A 162 -11.05 -0.09 -15.12
C PRO A 162 -11.74 1.22 -14.77
N LEU A 163 -12.97 1.46 -15.27
CA LEU A 163 -13.70 2.68 -14.92
C LEU A 163 -14.03 2.76 -13.44
N GLY A 164 -14.37 1.64 -12.80
CA GLY A 164 -14.59 1.62 -11.36
C GLY A 164 -13.34 2.04 -10.58
N VAL A 165 -12.17 1.62 -11.05
CA VAL A 165 -10.87 2.05 -10.50
C VAL A 165 -10.66 3.55 -10.68
N LEU A 166 -11.01 4.11 -11.85
CA LEU A 166 -10.85 5.55 -12.11
C LEU A 166 -11.84 6.41 -11.31
N GLU A 167 -13.06 5.93 -11.11
CA GLU A 167 -14.03 6.60 -10.24
C GLU A 167 -13.58 6.61 -8.78
N GLU A 168 -13.02 5.51 -8.28
CA GLU A 168 -12.38 5.50 -6.95
C GLU A 168 -11.15 6.42 -6.92
N ALA A 169 -10.33 6.45 -7.97
CA ALA A 169 -9.18 7.33 -8.04
C ALA A 169 -9.60 8.81 -7.98
N ARG A 170 -10.68 9.20 -8.67
CA ARG A 170 -11.30 10.53 -8.56
C ARG A 170 -11.79 10.80 -7.13
N PHE A 171 -12.49 9.84 -6.53
CA PHE A 171 -12.98 9.97 -5.16
C PHE A 171 -11.84 10.24 -4.16
N PHE A 172 -10.74 9.50 -4.26
CA PHE A 172 -9.57 9.67 -3.40
C PHE A 172 -8.67 10.86 -3.80
N GLY A 173 -8.98 11.59 -4.87
CA GLY A 173 -8.15 12.71 -5.34
C GLY A 173 -6.78 12.28 -5.86
N ILE A 174 -6.71 11.13 -6.54
CA ILE A 174 -5.48 10.63 -7.18
C ILE A 174 -5.39 11.25 -8.58
N GLU A 175 -4.95 12.51 -8.64
CA GLU A 175 -4.97 13.32 -9.87
C GLU A 175 -4.31 12.63 -11.06
N GLN A 176 -3.14 12.02 -10.87
CA GLN A 176 -2.42 11.33 -11.96
C GLN A 176 -3.20 10.14 -12.53
N LEU A 177 -4.14 9.56 -11.79
CA LEU A 177 -5.04 8.52 -12.30
C LEU A 177 -6.38 9.09 -12.77
N ALA A 178 -6.79 10.26 -12.30
CA ALA A 178 -8.09 10.85 -12.58
C ALA A 178 -8.12 11.74 -13.84
N GLU A 179 -6.96 12.30 -14.23
CA GLU A 179 -6.87 13.36 -15.23
C GLU A 179 -6.53 12.87 -16.66
N PRO A 180 -6.84 13.69 -17.69
CA PRO A 180 -6.36 13.52 -19.06
C PRO A 180 -4.82 13.44 -19.11
N GLY A 181 -4.31 12.25 -19.46
CA GLY A 181 -2.86 11.97 -19.48
C GLY A 181 -2.40 10.93 -18.45
N GLY A 182 -3.32 10.39 -17.64
CA GLY A 182 -3.05 9.27 -16.74
C GLY A 182 -2.50 8.00 -17.41
N PRO A 183 -2.11 6.98 -16.63
CA PRO A 183 -1.36 5.80 -17.09
C PRO A 183 -2.24 4.76 -17.82
N TYR A 184 -3.04 5.22 -18.79
CA TYR A 184 -3.96 4.37 -19.56
C TYR A 184 -3.29 3.59 -20.70
N LYS A 185 -1.99 3.86 -20.91
CA LYS A 185 -1.15 3.21 -21.91
C LYS A 185 -1.03 1.71 -21.59
N GLY A 186 -1.38 0.86 -22.55
CA GLY A 186 -1.25 -0.60 -22.41
C GLY A 186 -2.29 -1.25 -21.50
N LEU A 187 -3.25 -0.50 -20.96
CA LEU A 187 -4.29 -1.07 -20.11
C LEU A 187 -5.30 -1.90 -20.91
N ASN A 188 -5.89 -2.87 -20.24
CA ASN A 188 -6.95 -3.72 -20.79
C ASN A 188 -8.34 -3.15 -20.45
N PHE A 189 -9.02 -2.67 -21.47
CA PHE A 189 -10.40 -2.17 -21.47
C PHE A 189 -11.32 -3.07 -22.34
N ASN A 190 -10.97 -4.36 -22.51
CA ASN A 190 -11.77 -5.29 -23.30
C ASN A 190 -13.23 -5.31 -22.80
N GLY A 191 -14.18 -5.06 -23.71
CA GLY A 191 -15.61 -5.03 -23.39
C GLY A 191 -16.07 -3.89 -22.47
N ALA A 192 -15.20 -2.93 -22.13
CA ALA A 192 -15.54 -1.85 -21.21
C ALA A 192 -16.58 -0.88 -21.80
N ASP A 193 -17.51 -0.40 -20.98
CA ASP A 193 -18.45 0.66 -21.37
C ASP A 193 -17.87 2.04 -21.11
N LEU A 194 -17.19 2.60 -22.10
CA LEU A 194 -16.59 3.93 -22.10
C LEU A 194 -17.51 5.00 -22.74
N SER A 195 -18.80 4.69 -22.92
CA SER A 195 -19.73 5.56 -23.64
C SER A 195 -19.97 6.88 -22.90
N ARG A 196 -20.15 7.97 -23.68
CA ARG A 196 -20.42 9.34 -23.20
C ARG A 196 -19.32 9.96 -22.32
N LEU A 197 -18.19 9.29 -22.11
CA LEU A 197 -17.09 9.82 -21.31
C LEU A 197 -16.33 10.91 -22.05
N ASP A 198 -15.85 11.91 -21.30
CA ASP A 198 -14.84 12.84 -21.80
C ASP A 198 -13.46 12.20 -21.69
N LEU A 199 -12.94 11.74 -22.83
CA LEU A 199 -11.66 11.02 -22.95
C LEU A 199 -10.63 11.84 -23.75
N ARG A 200 -10.80 13.18 -23.77
CA ARG A 200 -9.91 14.07 -24.50
C ARG A 200 -8.49 13.96 -23.98
N TYR A 201 -7.52 14.00 -24.88
CA TYR A 201 -6.08 13.97 -24.57
C TYR A 201 -5.58 12.73 -23.79
N ILE A 202 -6.41 11.69 -23.62
CA ILE A 202 -6.02 10.46 -22.94
C ILE A 202 -5.02 9.66 -23.78
N ASN A 203 -4.01 9.09 -23.13
CA ASN A 203 -3.04 8.22 -23.76
C ASN A 203 -3.44 6.73 -23.67
N PHE A 204 -4.21 6.26 -24.64
CA PHE A 204 -4.56 4.85 -24.86
C PHE A 204 -3.53 4.08 -25.72
N LYS A 205 -2.30 4.59 -25.88
CA LYS A 205 -1.28 3.91 -26.70
C LYS A 205 -1.11 2.46 -26.24
N MET A 206 -1.14 1.51 -27.18
CA MET A 206 -1.06 0.06 -26.92
C MET A 206 -2.16 -0.53 -26.03
N ALA A 207 -3.23 0.21 -25.71
CA ALA A 207 -4.33 -0.31 -24.88
C ALA A 207 -5.14 -1.38 -25.64
N ASN A 208 -5.70 -2.34 -24.92
CA ASN A 208 -6.67 -3.29 -25.46
C ASN A 208 -8.08 -2.73 -25.25
N LEU A 209 -8.69 -2.18 -26.30
CA LEU A 209 -10.07 -1.65 -26.32
C LEU A 209 -11.02 -2.59 -27.08
N ARG A 210 -10.64 -3.86 -27.25
CA ARG A 210 -11.41 -4.81 -28.06
C ARG A 210 -12.81 -4.97 -27.48
N GLY A 211 -13.85 -4.78 -28.28
CA GLY A 211 -15.24 -4.90 -27.83
C GLY A 211 -15.74 -3.76 -26.93
N ALA A 212 -14.93 -2.73 -26.65
CA ALA A 212 -15.33 -1.61 -25.80
C ALA A 212 -16.47 -0.78 -26.44
N ASN A 213 -17.40 -0.29 -25.63
CA ASN A 213 -18.42 0.67 -26.06
C ASN A 213 -17.87 2.09 -25.90
N LEU A 214 -17.55 2.77 -27.01
CA LEU A 214 -17.06 4.15 -27.08
C LEU A 214 -18.14 5.12 -27.62
N THR A 215 -19.41 4.70 -27.67
CA THR A 215 -20.49 5.52 -28.23
C THR A 215 -20.61 6.86 -27.49
N HIS A 216 -20.70 7.96 -28.25
CA HIS A 216 -20.73 9.32 -27.71
C HIS A 216 -19.52 9.75 -26.84
N ALA A 217 -18.44 8.96 -26.77
CA ALA A 217 -17.24 9.36 -26.03
C ALA A 217 -16.50 10.48 -26.77
N ASN A 218 -16.00 11.47 -26.04
CA ASN A 218 -15.18 12.54 -26.62
C ASN A 218 -13.71 12.11 -26.63
N LEU A 219 -13.23 11.57 -27.75
CA LEU A 219 -11.83 11.14 -27.94
C LEU A 219 -10.93 12.24 -28.54
N SER A 220 -11.36 13.51 -28.53
CA SER A 220 -10.60 14.58 -29.19
C SER A 220 -9.19 14.71 -28.59
N GLY A 221 -8.17 14.53 -29.42
CA GLY A 221 -6.77 14.59 -28.98
C GLY A 221 -6.26 13.35 -28.25
N ALA A 222 -7.05 12.27 -28.11
CA ALA A 222 -6.59 11.02 -27.50
C ALA A 222 -5.52 10.33 -28.36
N ASN A 223 -4.52 9.72 -27.71
CA ASN A 223 -3.50 8.91 -28.38
C ASN A 223 -3.92 7.43 -28.38
N LEU A 224 -4.33 6.91 -29.54
CA LEU A 224 -4.72 5.51 -29.76
C LEU A 224 -3.66 4.71 -30.53
N GLU A 225 -2.41 5.20 -30.60
CA GLU A 225 -1.35 4.53 -31.36
C GLU A 225 -1.18 3.07 -30.89
N ARG A 226 -1.28 2.10 -31.81
CA ARG A 226 -1.19 0.66 -31.53
C ARG A 226 -2.25 0.10 -30.56
N ALA A 227 -3.33 0.83 -30.26
CA ALA A 227 -4.44 0.28 -29.49
C ALA A 227 -5.22 -0.77 -30.30
N ASP A 228 -5.69 -1.84 -29.66
CA ASP A 228 -6.61 -2.80 -30.30
C ASP A 228 -8.06 -2.33 -30.13
N LEU A 229 -8.66 -1.81 -31.20
CA LEU A 229 -10.06 -1.36 -31.26
C LEU A 229 -10.99 -2.38 -31.92
N SER A 230 -10.53 -3.62 -32.13
CA SER A 230 -11.32 -4.66 -32.80
C SER A 230 -12.66 -4.85 -32.08
N MET A 231 -13.79 -4.90 -32.80
CA MET A 231 -15.14 -5.05 -32.21
C MET A 231 -15.61 -3.88 -31.31
N ALA A 232 -14.83 -2.79 -31.17
CA ALA A 232 -15.28 -1.64 -30.40
C ALA A 232 -16.46 -0.93 -31.08
N CYS A 233 -17.43 -0.46 -30.30
CA CYS A 233 -18.58 0.29 -30.79
C CYS A 233 -18.29 1.80 -30.72
N LEU A 234 -18.09 2.45 -31.87
CA LEU A 234 -17.76 3.89 -31.96
C LEU A 234 -18.94 4.75 -32.44
N ASP A 235 -20.03 4.14 -32.92
CA ASP A 235 -21.08 4.82 -33.68
C ASP A 235 -22.33 5.11 -32.86
N VAL A 236 -22.94 6.26 -33.13
CA VAL A 236 -24.34 6.56 -32.79
C VAL A 236 -25.24 5.83 -33.80
N SER A 237 -25.14 4.51 -33.90
CA SER A 237 -26.16 3.80 -34.67
C SER A 237 -27.41 3.73 -33.80
N THR A 238 -28.30 4.69 -34.03
CA THR A 238 -29.72 4.52 -33.78
C THR A 238 -30.10 3.15 -34.34
N ARG A 239 -30.27 2.16 -33.45
CA ARG A 239 -31.24 1.10 -33.70
C ARG A 239 -32.61 1.73 -33.50
N ASP A 240 -32.98 2.60 -34.44
CA ASP A 240 -34.38 2.84 -34.69
C ASP A 240 -34.90 1.56 -35.34
N VAL A 241 -35.81 0.96 -34.57
CA VAL A 241 -36.77 -0.12 -34.86
C VAL A 241 -37.10 -0.36 -36.32
#